data_AF-A0A1G8FIC8-F1
#
_entry.id   AF-A0A1G8FIC8-F1
#
_cell.length_a   1.000
_cell.length_b   1.000
_cell.length_c   1.000
_cell.angle_alpha   90.00
_cell.angle_beta   90.00
_cell.angle_gamma   90.00
#
_symmetry.space_group_name_H-M   'P 1'
#
loop_
_entity.id
_entity.type
_entity.pdbx_description
1 polymer ?
#
loop_
_entity_poly.entity_id
_entity_poly.type
_entity_poly.pdbx_seq_one_letter_code
_entity_poly.pdbx_strand_id
1 'polypeptide(L)'
;MLNAIKGNLRESRREWMLWMFKKAGSRRSNVTEYQFWQQHNHPIEIWSLKVFEQELMYTQKNPVKAGFVMEPWKWKYSSARNYCDDYDGVLKIDVNL
;
A
#
# COMPACT_ATOMS: atom_id res chain seq x y z
N MET A 1 -13.69 -2.42 4.02
CA MET A 1 -12.82 -1.22 4.17
C MET A 1 -13.60 0.03 4.57
N LEU A 2 -14.57 0.52 3.77
CA LEU A 2 -15.38 1.68 4.14
C LEU A 2 -16.13 1.52 5.48
N ASN A 3 -16.68 0.33 5.77
CA ASN A 3 -17.33 0.06 7.06
C ASN A 3 -16.38 0.16 8.25
N ALA A 4 -15.10 -0.18 8.07
CA ALA A 4 -14.08 -0.05 9.12
C ALA A 4 -13.78 1.41 9.44
N ILE A 5 -14.03 2.33 8.51
CA ILE A 5 -13.91 3.77 8.73
C ILE A 5 -15.23 4.31 9.30
N LYS A 6 -16.37 4.03 8.66
CA LYS A 6 -17.70 4.50 9.10
C LYS A 6 -18.02 4.09 10.55
N GLY A 7 -17.74 2.84 10.91
CA GLY A 7 -18.00 2.31 12.25
C GLY A 7 -16.97 2.71 13.31
N ASN A 8 -15.84 3.31 12.95
CA ASN A 8 -14.79 3.66 13.90
C ASN A 8 -15.02 5.05 14.49
N LEU A 9 -15.63 5.10 15.68
CA LEU A 9 -15.89 6.34 16.42
C LEU A 9 -14.63 7.03 16.96
N ARG A 10 -13.48 6.35 16.99
CA ARG A 10 -12.21 6.87 17.53
C ARG A 10 -11.30 7.49 16.46
N GLU A 11 -11.59 7.29 15.18
CA GLU A 11 -10.81 7.88 14.09
C GLU A 11 -11.21 9.34 13.87
N SER A 12 -10.37 10.27 14.32
CA SER A 12 -10.64 11.71 14.24
C SER A 12 -10.81 12.22 12.80
N ARG A 13 -10.22 11.55 11.81
CA ARG A 13 -10.30 11.92 10.40
C ARG A 13 -11.45 11.24 9.66
N ARG A 14 -12.34 10.53 10.36
CA ARG A 14 -13.43 9.73 9.75
C ARG A 14 -14.26 10.56 8.78
N GLU A 15 -14.81 11.68 9.23
CA GLU A 15 -15.68 12.53 8.41
C GLU A 15 -14.94 13.09 7.19
N TRP A 16 -13.67 13.49 7.39
CA TRP A 16 -12.83 13.99 6.30
C TRP A 16 -12.57 12.93 5.23
N MET A 17 -12.21 11.70 5.63
CA MET A 17 -12.00 10.60 4.69
C MET A 17 -13.29 10.25 3.93
N LEU A 18 -14.42 10.13 4.63
CA LEU A 18 -15.71 9.83 4.01
C LEU A 18 -16.11 10.92 3.00
N TRP A 19 -15.92 12.19 3.35
CA TRP A 19 -16.12 13.31 2.43
C TRP A 19 -15.23 13.20 1.19
N MET A 20 -13.93 12.88 1.35
CA MET A 20 -13.02 12.71 0.21
C MET A 20 -13.46 11.57 -0.72
N PHE A 21 -13.83 10.42 -0.16
CA PHE A 21 -14.28 9.27 -0.95
C PHE A 21 -15.61 9.55 -1.65
N LYS A 22 -16.51 10.31 -1.03
CA LYS A 22 -17.78 10.74 -1.65
C LYS A 22 -17.52 11.66 -2.82
N LYS A 23 -16.63 12.65 -2.64
CA LYS A 23 -16.22 13.57 -3.69
C LYS A 23 -15.51 12.87 -4.86
N ALA A 24 -14.74 11.83 -4.57
CA ALA A 24 -14.13 10.99 -5.61
C ALA A 24 -15.18 10.19 -6.38
N GLY A 25 -16.13 9.57 -5.66
CA GLY A 25 -17.23 8.80 -6.25
C GLY A 25 -18.15 9.64 -7.14
N SER A 26 -18.48 10.87 -6.74
CA SER A 26 -19.36 11.75 -7.51
C SER A 26 -18.80 12.16 -8.88
N ARG A 27 -17.51 11.93 -9.13
CA ARG A 27 -16.85 12.23 -10.41
C ARG A 27 -16.86 11.04 -11.37
N ARG A 28 -17.42 9.90 -10.98
CA ARG A 28 -17.45 8.66 -11.77
C ARG A 28 -18.89 8.15 -11.89
N SER A 29 -19.35 7.91 -13.11
CA SER A 29 -20.70 7.41 -13.38
C SER A 29 -20.92 5.96 -12.92
N ASN A 30 -19.85 5.17 -12.80
CA ASN A 30 -19.90 3.77 -12.39
C ASN A 30 -19.67 3.56 -10.88
N VAL A 31 -19.64 4.63 -10.08
CA VAL A 31 -19.54 4.57 -8.62
C VAL A 31 -20.83 5.12 -8.02
N THR A 32 -21.43 4.37 -7.08
CA THR A 32 -22.72 4.73 -6.49
C THR A 32 -22.62 5.82 -5.43
N GLU A 33 -21.62 5.77 -4.53
CA GLU A 33 -21.54 6.73 -3.43
C GLU A 33 -20.10 7.09 -3.04
N TYR A 34 -19.26 6.09 -2.73
CA TYR A 34 -17.88 6.32 -2.29
C TYR A 34 -16.89 5.60 -3.17
N GLN A 35 -15.89 6.32 -3.67
CA GLN A 35 -14.73 5.72 -4.32
C GLN A 35 -13.56 5.67 -3.34
N PHE A 36 -13.26 4.47 -2.86
CA PHE A 36 -12.09 4.21 -2.03
C PHE A 36 -10.86 3.84 -2.89
N TRP A 37 -11.05 2.92 -3.84
CA TRP A 37 -9.98 2.45 -4.73
C TRP A 37 -9.91 3.25 -6.03
N GLN A 38 -8.71 3.38 -6.58
CA GLN A 38 -8.54 3.80 -7.97
C GLN A 38 -8.92 2.63 -8.90
N GLN A 39 -9.48 2.95 -10.08
CA GLN A 39 -9.95 1.93 -11.03
C GLN A 39 -8.82 1.35 -11.89
N HIS A 40 -7.70 2.06 -12.02
CA HIS A 40 -6.53 1.55 -12.72
C HIS A 40 -5.65 0.75 -11.77
N ASN A 41 -5.09 -0.34 -12.27
CA ASN A 41 -3.92 -0.99 -11.72
C ASN A 41 -2.78 -0.92 -12.74
N HIS A 42 -1.56 -1.27 -12.32
CA HIS A 42 -0.40 -1.30 -13.20
C HIS A 42 0.33 -2.64 -12.98
N PRO A 43 -0.25 -3.76 -13.46
CA PRO A 43 0.38 -5.07 -13.32
C PRO A 43 1.65 -5.11 -14.16
N ILE A 44 2.73 -5.61 -13.56
CA ILE A 44 4.00 -5.87 -14.23
C ILE A 44 4.25 -7.36 -14.13
N GLU A 45 4.41 -8.01 -15.27
CA GLU A 45 4.72 -9.43 -15.33
C GLU A 45 6.20 -9.67 -14.98
N ILE A 46 6.43 -10.60 -14.06
CA ILE A 46 7.77 -11.02 -13.68
C ILE A 46 8.15 -12.24 -14.52
N TRP A 47 8.92 -12.02 -15.58
CA TRP A 47 9.35 -13.07 -16.53
C TRP A 47 10.83 -13.46 -16.39
N SER A 48 11.60 -12.76 -15.55
CA SER A 48 12.99 -13.09 -15.26
C SER A 48 13.41 -12.62 -13.87
N LEU A 49 14.48 -13.21 -13.35
CA LEU A 49 15.10 -12.77 -12.09
C LEU A 49 15.50 -11.28 -12.14
N LYS A 50 15.99 -10.81 -13.28
CA LYS A 50 16.34 -9.40 -13.45
C LYS A 50 15.13 -8.47 -13.24
N VAL A 51 13.97 -8.82 -13.80
CA VAL A 51 12.75 -8.02 -13.61
C VAL A 51 12.23 -8.13 -12.18
N PHE A 52 12.32 -9.33 -11.58
CA PHE A 52 11.99 -9.52 -10.17
C PHE A 52 12.82 -8.59 -9.25
N GLU A 53 14.14 -8.57 -9.41
CA GLU A 53 15.04 -7.75 -8.60
C GLU A 53 14.76 -6.24 -8.78
N GLN A 54 14.43 -5.81 -10.02
CA GLN A 54 14.05 -4.44 -10.32
C GLN A 54 12.78 -4.03 -9.58
N GLU A 55 11.71 -4.82 -9.67
CA GLU A 55 10.42 -4.54 -9.03
C GLU A 55 10.50 -4.64 -7.50
N LEU A 56 11.29 -5.59 -6.99
CA LEU A 56 11.59 -5.72 -5.56
C LEU A 56 12.28 -4.45 -5.05
N MET A 57 13.36 -4.03 -5.72
CA MET A 57 14.10 -2.82 -5.34
C MET A 57 13.21 -1.56 -5.42
N TYR A 58 12.41 -1.42 -6.48
CA TYR A 58 11.48 -0.30 -6.63
C TYR A 58 10.50 -0.23 -5.45
N THR A 59 9.84 -1.36 -5.16
CA THR A 59 8.85 -1.46 -4.08
C THR A 59 9.47 -1.13 -2.72
N GLN A 60 10.65 -1.66 -2.42
CA GLN A 60 11.35 -1.42 -1.15
C GLN A 60 11.85 0.02 -1.01
N LYS A 61 12.23 0.69 -2.11
CA LYS A 61 12.71 2.08 -2.10
C LYS A 61 11.57 3.12 -2.09
N ASN A 62 10.34 2.74 -2.41
CA ASN A 62 9.20 3.67 -2.46
C ASN A 62 9.00 4.47 -1.16
N PRO A 63 9.08 3.89 0.06
CA PRO A 63 8.99 4.65 1.30
C PRO A 63 10.08 5.72 1.46
N VAL A 64 11.29 5.44 0.96
CA VAL A 64 12.41 6.41 0.97
C VAL A 64 12.17 7.52 -0.04
N LYS A 65 11.77 7.16 -1.27
CA LYS A 65 11.46 8.13 -2.33
C LYS A 65 10.29 9.06 -1.94
N ALA A 66 9.33 8.53 -1.19
CA ALA A 66 8.20 9.30 -0.66
C ALA A 66 8.56 10.17 0.56
N GLY A 67 9.78 10.04 1.11
CA GLY A 67 10.25 10.81 2.26
C GLY A 67 9.73 10.32 3.61
N PHE A 68 9.17 9.11 3.69
CA PHE A 68 8.64 8.58 4.96
C PHE A 68 9.75 8.04 5.87
N VAL A 69 10.81 7.49 5.30
CA VAL A 69 11.95 6.91 6.02
C VAL A 69 13.25 7.21 5.28
N MET A 70 14.39 7.20 5.98
CA MET A 70 15.70 7.43 5.36
C MET A 70 16.25 6.15 4.70
N GLU A 71 15.86 4.97 5.18
CA GLU A 71 16.33 3.67 4.69
C GLU A 71 15.16 2.70 4.46
N PRO A 72 15.21 1.83 3.44
CA PRO A 72 14.11 0.93 3.06
C PRO A 72 13.58 0.04 4.19
N TRP A 73 14.48 -0.57 4.96
CA TRP A 73 14.14 -1.49 6.05
C TRP A 73 13.55 -0.78 7.28
N LYS A 74 13.62 0.56 7.39
CA LYS A 74 12.92 1.26 8.48
C LYS A 74 11.41 1.34 8.26
N TRP A 75 10.90 1.03 7.06
CA TRP A 75 9.46 0.97 6.82
C TRP A 75 8.86 -0.31 7.40
N LYS A 76 8.11 -0.17 8.50
CA LYS A 76 7.49 -1.29 9.25
C LYS A 76 6.65 -2.23 8.37
N TYR A 77 5.96 -1.69 7.37
CA TYR A 77 5.03 -2.44 6.51
C TYR A 77 5.64 -2.73 5.13
N SER A 78 6.90 -3.15 5.09
CA SER A 78 7.61 -3.59 3.88
C SER A 78 8.38 -4.87 4.17
N SER A 79 8.51 -5.71 3.16
CA SER A 79 9.35 -6.91 3.20
C SER A 79 10.85 -6.60 3.20
N ALA A 80 11.26 -5.34 3.00
CA ALA A 80 12.67 -4.92 3.03
C ALA A 80 13.42 -5.39 4.29
N ARG A 81 12.72 -5.45 5.44
CA ARG A 81 13.31 -5.93 6.72
C ARG A 81 13.71 -7.39 6.67
N ASN A 82 12.92 -8.23 6.01
CA ASN A 82 13.17 -9.67 5.93
C ASN A 82 14.43 -10.02 5.13
N TYR A 83 14.98 -9.07 4.37
CA TYR A 83 16.25 -9.23 3.63
C TYR A 83 17.46 -8.66 4.39
N CYS A 84 17.25 -8.17 5.61
CA CYS A 84 18.31 -7.76 6.53
C CYS A 84 18.47 -8.81 7.64
N ASP A 85 19.54 -8.70 8.44
CA ASP A 85 19.83 -9.65 9.54
C ASP A 85 18.78 -9.64 10.68
N ASP A 86 17.80 -8.72 10.64
CA ASP A 86 16.69 -8.60 11.59
C ASP A 86 15.40 -9.16 10.99
N TYR A 87 15.13 -10.43 11.29
CA TYR A 87 13.98 -11.19 10.79
C TYR A 87 12.64 -10.85 11.47
N ASP A 88 12.57 -9.89 12.41
CA ASP A 88 11.31 -9.49 13.06
C ASP A 88 10.48 -8.52 12.19
N GLY A 89 10.12 -8.99 10.99
CA GLY A 89 9.22 -8.32 10.07
C GLY A 89 7.75 -8.60 10.40
N VAL A 90 6.91 -7.56 10.35
CA VAL A 90 5.44 -7.70 10.46
C VAL A 90 4.87 -8.56 9.33
N LEU A 91 5.56 -8.60 8.20
CA LEU A 91 5.20 -9.37 7.01
C LEU A 91 6.03 -10.66 6.95
N LYS A 92 5.36 -11.78 6.73
CA LYS A 92 6.01 -13.07 6.47
C LYS A 92 6.30 -13.20 4.96
N ILE A 93 7.49 -13.66 4.61
CA ILE A 93 7.83 -14.05 3.24
C ILE A 93 7.54 -15.54 3.11
N ASP A 94 6.79 -15.90 2.08
CA ASP A 94 6.63 -17.28 1.67
C ASP A 94 7.88 -17.71 0.89
N VAL A 95 8.52 -18.78 1.34
CA VAL A 95 9.71 -19.34 0.71
C VAL A 95 9.32 -20.67 0.10
N ASN A 96 9.45 -20.77 -1.22
CA ASN A 96 9.29 -22.04 -1.92
C ASN A 96 10.49 -22.92 -1.58
N LEU A 97 10.36 -23.74 -0.54
CA LEU A 97 11.28 -24.83 -0.20
C LEU A 97 10.91 -26.10 -0.96
#